data_AF-A0A9E4FUW3-F1
#
_entry.id   AF-A0A9E4FUW3-F1
#
_cell.length_a   1.000
_cell.length_b   1.000
_cell.length_c   1.000
_cell.angle_alpha   90.00
_cell.angle_beta   90.00
_cell.angle_gamma   90.00
#
_symmetry.space_group_name_H-M   'P 1'
#
loop_
_entity.id
_entity.type
_entity.pdbx_description
1 polymer ?
#
loop_
_entity_poly.entity_id
_entity_poly.type
_entity_poly.pdbx_seq_one_letter_code
_entity_poly.pdbx_strand_id
1 'polypeptide(L)'
;VRVRQESESKQPKWYAYIVFEVPVDHPDVCPPAADGAVGVDRNVGQATDSTGALHALPDTTVEDAKIKRYQRRMARQQKGSNRRRGTGGQLRKLQRRKARRRDNATH
;
A
#
# COMPACT_ATOMS: atom_id res chain seq x y z
N VAL A 1 8.22 -22.49 11.43
CA VAL A 1 6.78 -22.10 11.42
C VAL A 1 6.38 -21.68 12.83
N ARG A 2 5.85 -20.47 13.01
CA ARG A 2 5.24 -20.06 14.30
C ARG A 2 3.72 -20.07 14.15
N VAL A 3 3.06 -20.82 15.03
CA VAL A 3 1.60 -20.89 15.11
C VAL A 3 1.17 -20.09 16.33
N ARG A 4 0.23 -19.15 16.15
CA ARG A 4 -0.36 -18.38 17.24
C ARG A 4 -1.88 -18.46 17.16
N GLN A 5 -2.49 -18.90 18.25
CA GLN A 5 -3.93 -18.82 18.45
C GLN A 5 -4.26 -17.44 19.02
N GLU A 6 -5.25 -16.75 18.44
CA GLU A 6 -5.73 -15.48 18.98
C GLU A 6 -7.17 -15.67 19.51
N SER A 7 -7.28 -15.72 20.84
CA SER A 7 -8.48 -15.69 21.69
C SER A 7 -9.41 -16.92 21.72
N GLU A 8 -9.96 -17.17 22.92
CA GLU A 8 -11.12 -18.03 23.23
C GLU A 8 -12.42 -17.43 22.69
N SER A 9 -12.50 -17.26 21.37
CA SER A 9 -13.77 -16.93 20.74
C SER A 9 -14.48 -18.20 20.25
N LYS A 10 -15.81 -18.16 20.14
CA LYS A 10 -16.67 -19.27 19.70
C LYS A 10 -16.30 -19.85 18.32
N GLN A 11 -15.43 -19.17 17.57
CA GLN A 11 -14.81 -19.64 16.32
C GLN A 11 -13.32 -19.27 16.32
N PRO A 12 -12.43 -20.14 16.84
CA PRO A 12 -11.00 -19.85 16.90
C PRO A 12 -10.43 -19.75 15.47
N LYS A 13 -9.63 -18.71 15.24
CA LYS A 13 -8.85 -18.55 14.00
C LYS A 13 -7.42 -18.97 14.24
N TRP A 14 -6.90 -19.81 13.36
CA TRP A 14 -5.52 -20.26 13.38
C TRP A 14 -4.72 -19.49 12.34
N TYR A 15 -3.58 -18.94 12.75
CA TYR A 15 -2.65 -18.27 11.86
C TYR A 15 -1.30 -19.01 11.90
N ALA A 16 -0.78 -19.33 10.72
CA ALA A 16 0.56 -19.87 10.54
C ALA A 16 1.42 -18.81 9.84
N TYR A 17 2.52 -18.43 10.49
CA TYR A 17 3.54 -17.59 9.87
C TYR A 17 4.68 -18.47 9.37
N ILE A 18 4.87 -18.47 8.06
CA ILE A 18 5.99 -19.13 7.39
C ILE A 18 6.97 -18.03 7.04
N VAL A 19 8.14 -18.07 7.69
CA VAL A 19 9.30 -17.28 7.28
C VAL A 19 10.18 -18.25 6.53
N PHE A 20 10.49 -17.92 5.29
CA PHE A 20 11.40 -18.67 4.45
C PHE A 20 12.39 -17.71 3.83
N GLU A 21 13.59 -18.20 3.60
CA GLU A 21 14.59 -17.48 2.83
C GLU A 21 14.14 -17.44 1.38
N VAL A 22 14.01 -16.24 0.82
CA VAL A 22 13.83 -16.07 -0.62
C VAL A 22 15.23 -16.11 -1.22
N PRO A 23 15.58 -17.13 -2.02
CA PRO A 23 16.87 -17.14 -2.71
C PRO A 23 16.93 -15.88 -3.56
N VAL A 24 17.89 -15.01 -3.27
CA VAL A 24 18.19 -13.89 -4.16
C VAL A 24 19.06 -14.51 -5.25
N ASP A 25 18.47 -14.85 -6.40
CA ASP A 25 19.23 -15.38 -7.56
C ASP A 25 20.23 -14.37 -8.14
N HIS A 26 20.38 -13.19 -7.52
CA HIS A 26 21.38 -12.18 -7.86
C HIS A 26 22.20 -11.79 -6.62
N PRO A 27 23.33 -12.48 -6.34
CA PRO A 27 24.23 -12.12 -5.25
C PRO A 27 24.87 -10.74 -5.43
N ASP A 28 24.79 -10.17 -6.62
CA ASP A 28 25.14 -8.79 -6.89
C ASP A 28 23.91 -8.10 -7.45
N VAL A 29 23.41 -7.06 -6.75
CA VAL A 29 22.69 -5.99 -7.44
C VAL A 29 23.76 -5.32 -8.31
N CYS A 30 24.13 -5.95 -9.43
CA CYS A 30 24.92 -5.30 -10.45
C CYS A 30 24.15 -4.03 -10.80
N PRO A 31 24.81 -2.86 -10.82
CA PRO A 31 24.18 -1.71 -11.47
C PRO A 31 23.70 -2.20 -12.83
N PRO A 32 22.44 -1.90 -13.21
CA PRO A 32 21.94 -2.32 -14.50
C PRO A 32 22.98 -1.98 -15.57
N ALA A 33 23.19 -2.89 -16.52
CA ALA A 33 24.05 -2.62 -17.66
C ALA A 33 23.66 -1.26 -18.28
N ALA A 34 24.56 -0.57 -18.99
CA ALA A 34 24.31 0.79 -19.49
C ALA A 34 23.01 0.91 -20.33
N ASP A 35 22.52 -0.21 -20.85
CA ASP A 35 21.28 -0.46 -21.59
C ASP A 35 20.13 -1.08 -20.77
N GLY A 36 20.37 -1.55 -19.54
CA GLY A 36 19.38 -2.21 -18.66
C GLY A 36 18.71 -1.31 -17.62
N ALA A 37 19.07 -0.02 -17.55
CA ALA A 37 18.51 0.90 -16.57
C ALA A 37 17.23 1.54 -17.12
N VAL A 38 16.07 1.16 -16.56
CA VAL A 38 14.80 1.82 -16.88
C VAL A 38 14.57 3.00 -15.93
N GLY A 39 14.75 4.21 -16.44
CA GLY A 39 14.38 5.43 -15.73
C GLY A 39 12.87 5.62 -15.78
N VAL A 40 12.20 5.67 -14.64
CA VAL A 40 10.75 5.92 -14.58
C VAL A 40 10.52 7.32 -14.04
N ASP A 41 10.12 8.24 -14.92
CA ASP A 41 9.61 9.55 -14.51
C ASP A 41 8.12 9.45 -14.17
N ARG A 42 7.73 10.06 -13.05
CA ARG A 42 6.36 9.97 -12.52
C ARG A 42 5.71 11.33 -12.54
N ASN A 43 4.69 11.48 -13.38
CA ASN A 43 3.88 12.68 -13.44
C ASN A 43 2.46 12.43 -12.88
N VAL A 44 1.63 13.47 -12.83
CA VAL A 44 0.25 13.34 -12.34
C VAL A 44 -0.57 12.51 -13.32
N GLY A 45 -0.78 11.23 -13.01
CA GLY A 45 -1.63 10.31 -13.76
C GLY A 45 -0.91 9.42 -14.78
N GLN A 46 0.40 9.62 -14.98
CA GLN A 46 1.19 8.81 -15.93
C GLN A 46 2.60 8.56 -15.38
N ALA A 47 3.20 7.47 -15.80
CA ALA A 47 4.62 7.20 -15.63
C ALA A 47 5.25 6.97 -17.01
N THR A 48 6.35 7.65 -17.30
CA THR A 48 7.09 7.52 -18.56
C THR A 48 8.38 6.76 -18.28
N ASP A 49 8.65 5.72 -19.06
CA ASP A 49 9.91 5.01 -18.96
C ASP A 49 11.00 5.62 -19.89
N SER A 50 12.26 5.21 -19.73
CA SER A 50 13.37 5.67 -20.57
C SER A 50 13.28 5.22 -22.03
N THR A 51 12.33 4.33 -22.36
CA THR A 51 12.01 3.93 -23.73
C THR A 51 10.94 4.84 -24.37
N GLY A 52 10.34 5.74 -23.58
CA GLY A 52 9.26 6.63 -23.98
C GLY A 52 7.87 6.00 -23.85
N ALA A 53 7.75 4.81 -23.27
CA ALA A 53 6.46 4.17 -23.01
C ALA A 53 5.70 4.90 -21.90
N LEU A 54 4.41 5.13 -22.13
CA LEU A 54 3.51 5.77 -21.19
C LEU A 54 2.67 4.72 -20.47
N HIS A 55 2.83 4.67 -19.15
CA HIS A 55 2.03 3.82 -18.26
C HIS A 55 0.98 4.68 -17.55
N ALA A 56 -0.29 4.32 -17.71
CA ALA A 56 -1.37 5.00 -16.99
C ALA A 56 -1.31 4.64 -15.50
N LEU A 57 -1.25 5.67 -14.64
CA LEU A 57 -1.40 5.46 -13.21
C LEU A 57 -2.89 5.30 -12.86
N PRO A 58 -3.22 4.45 -11.89
CA PRO A 58 -4.61 4.25 -11.51
C PRO A 58 -5.18 5.55 -10.94
N ASP A 59 -6.38 5.92 -11.40
CA ASP A 59 -7.09 7.07 -10.86
C ASP A 59 -7.40 6.84 -9.37
N THR A 60 -6.84 7.72 -8.54
CA THR A 60 -7.01 7.73 -7.07
C THR A 60 -7.55 9.07 -6.56
N THR A 61 -8.05 9.92 -7.45
CA THR A 61 -8.56 11.27 -7.12
C THR A 61 -9.72 11.20 -6.10
N VAL A 62 -10.65 10.27 -6.29
CA VAL A 62 -11.79 10.05 -5.39
C VAL A 62 -11.33 9.60 -4.01
N GLU A 63 -10.41 8.64 -3.94
CA GLU A 63 -9.79 8.20 -2.69
C GLU A 63 -9.09 9.36 -1.97
N ASP A 64 -8.37 10.21 -2.71
CA ASP A 64 -7.63 11.35 -2.16
C ASP A 64 -8.53 12.44 -1.61
N ALA A 65 -9.61 12.78 -2.31
CA ALA A 65 -10.63 13.69 -1.81
C ALA A 65 -11.25 13.16 -0.49
N LYS A 66 -11.55 11.86 -0.43
CA LYS A 66 -12.09 11.21 0.77
C LYS A 66 -11.06 11.22 1.91
N ILE A 67 -9.82 10.84 1.65
CA ILE A 67 -8.73 10.86 2.63
C ILE A 67 -8.58 12.26 3.25
N LYS A 68 -8.53 13.31 2.41
CA LYS A 68 -8.43 14.71 2.86
C LYS A 68 -9.63 15.11 3.73
N ARG A 69 -10.84 14.70 3.35
CA ARG A 69 -12.07 14.93 4.15
C ARG A 69 -11.99 14.25 5.52
N TYR A 70 -11.56 12.99 5.59
CA TYR A 70 -11.44 12.26 6.86
C TYR A 70 -10.32 12.81 7.74
N GLN A 71 -9.19 13.24 7.16
CA GLN A 71 -8.11 13.90 7.89
C GLN A 71 -8.58 15.22 8.52
N ARG A 72 -9.25 16.09 7.75
CA ARG A 72 -9.86 17.33 8.29
C ARG A 72 -10.89 17.05 9.38
N ARG A 73 -11.71 16.01 9.20
CA ARG A 73 -12.71 15.60 10.21
C ARG A 73 -12.04 15.13 11.50
N MET A 74 -10.94 14.37 11.42
CA MET A 74 -10.18 13.94 12.59
C MET A 74 -9.52 15.09 13.33
N ALA A 75 -9.05 16.12 12.61
CA ALA A 75 -8.45 17.31 13.22
C ALA A 75 -9.43 18.11 14.08
N ARG A 76 -10.73 18.06 13.74
CA ARG A 76 -11.81 18.73 14.49
C ARG A 76 -12.39 17.90 15.64
N GLN A 77 -11.95 16.65 15.82
CA GLN A 77 -12.50 15.73 16.81
C GLN A 77 -11.58 15.63 18.02
N GLN A 78 -12.19 15.52 19.21
CA GLN A 78 -11.45 15.34 20.45
C GLN A 78 -10.52 14.12 20.38
N LYS A 79 -9.25 14.32 20.73
CA LYS A 79 -8.24 13.24 20.81
C LYS A 79 -8.73 12.19 21.81
N GLY A 80 -8.57 10.91 21.47
CA GLY A 80 -9.03 9.79 22.30
C GLY A 80 -10.53 9.47 22.21
N SER A 81 -11.38 10.35 21.65
CA SER A 81 -12.82 10.06 21.54
C SER A 81 -13.13 8.86 20.64
N ASN A 82 -14.19 8.13 20.98
CA ASN A 82 -14.70 7.01 20.17
C ASN A 82 -15.05 7.46 18.74
N ARG A 83 -15.58 8.68 18.59
CA ARG A 83 -15.85 9.30 17.30
C ARG A 83 -14.59 9.46 16.45
N ARG A 84 -13.48 9.89 17.06
CA ARG A 84 -12.18 9.99 16.39
C ARG A 84 -11.60 8.63 16.04
N ARG A 85 -11.76 7.63 16.92
CA ARG A 85 -11.34 6.25 16.66
C ARG A 85 -12.04 5.65 15.45
N GLY A 86 -13.37 5.81 15.36
CA GLY A 86 -14.16 5.36 14.21
C GLY A 86 -13.76 6.06 12.91
N THR A 87 -13.57 7.39 12.97
CA THR A 87 -13.12 8.18 11.82
C THR A 87 -11.72 7.76 11.35
N GLY A 88 -10.79 7.50 12.28
CA GLY A 88 -9.46 6.98 11.98
C GLY A 88 -9.47 5.57 11.39
N GLY A 89 -10.39 4.71 11.82
CA GLY A 89 -10.60 3.40 11.21
C GLY A 89 -11.00 3.51 9.73
N GLN A 90 -11.90 4.42 9.40
CA GLN A 90 -12.31 4.68 8.00
C GLN A 90 -11.16 5.25 7.16
N LEU A 91 -10.36 6.17 7.73
CA LEU A 91 -9.17 6.70 7.07
C LEU A 91 -8.18 5.58 6.71
N ARG A 92 -7.90 4.66 7.65
CA ARG A 92 -7.01 3.51 7.41
C ARG A 92 -7.54 2.59 6.31
N LYS A 93 -8.87 2.36 6.26
CA LYS A 93 -9.50 1.57 5.19
C LYS A 93 -9.29 2.22 3.82
N LEU A 94 -9.48 3.54 3.72
CA LEU A 94 -9.26 4.28 2.47
C LEU A 94 -7.79 4.24 2.03
N GLN A 95 -6.85 4.41 2.96
CA GLN A 95 -5.41 4.30 2.66
C GLN A 95 -5.03 2.91 2.14
N ARG A 96 -5.55 1.83 2.76
CA ARG A 96 -5.35 0.45 2.28
C ARG A 96 -5.92 0.23 0.89
N ARG A 97 -7.12 0.78 0.61
CA ARG A 97 -7.73 0.69 -0.72
C ARG A 97 -6.90 1.41 -1.78
N LYS A 98 -6.37 2.60 -1.46
CA LYS A 98 -5.47 3.35 -2.34
C LYS A 98 -4.17 2.60 -2.62
N ALA A 99 -3.55 2.01 -1.59
CA ALA A 99 -2.35 1.18 -1.75
C ALA A 99 -2.62 -0.01 -2.69
N ARG A 100 -3.67 -0.79 -2.41
CA ARG A 100 -4.04 -1.94 -3.26
C ARG A 100 -4.28 -1.58 -4.72
N ARG A 101 -4.90 -0.41 -5.00
CA ARG A 101 -5.06 0.04 -6.40
C ARG A 101 -3.74 0.29 -7.10
N ARG A 102 -2.73 0.80 -6.38
CA ARG A 102 -1.39 1.02 -6.91
C ARG A 102 -0.67 -0.29 -7.13
N ASP A 103 -0.73 -1.21 -6.17
CA ASP A 103 -0.11 -2.54 -6.27
C ASP A 103 -0.69 -3.32 -7.48
N ASN A 104 -2.00 -3.24 -7.69
CA ASN A 104 -2.64 -3.86 -8.85
C ASN A 104 -2.27 -3.21 -10.19
N ALA A 105 -1.83 -1.96 -10.21
CA ALA A 105 -1.42 -1.28 -11.43
C ALA A 105 0.06 -1.49 -11.77
N THR A 106 0.84 -2.04 -10.82
CA THR A 106 2.22 -2.47 -11.03
C THR A 106 2.35 -3.94 -11.46
N HIS A 107 1.22 -4.65 -11.55
CA HIS A 107 1.10 -6.00 -12.11
C HIS A 107 0.60 -5.92 -13.55
#